data_AF-A0A7Z9QKU4-F1
#
_entry.id   AF-A0A7Z9QKU4-F1
#
_cell.length_a   1.000
_cell.length_b   1.000
_cell.length_c   1.000
_cell.angle_alpha   90.00
_cell.angle_beta   90.00
_cell.angle_gamma   90.00
#
_symmetry.space_group_name_H-M   'P 1'
#
loop_
_entity.id
_entity.type
_entity.pdbx_description
1 polymer ?
#
loop_
_entity_poly.entity_id
_entity_poly.type
_entity_poly.pdbx_seq_one_letter_code
_entity_poly.pdbx_strand_id
1 'polypeptide(L)'
;MSMRFNRWASKWIEENILPGANSDIETYEARAKRLIGEMYAEAAEAKFKKFEMKEEQDRLAPMILRAVSDTQDFDYDVYKLKFLLAEELEDGD
;
A
#
# COMPACT_ATOMS: atom_id res chain seq x y z
N MET A 1 -21.16 10.03 -5.13
CA MET A 1 -20.68 9.54 -3.80
C MET A 1 -21.57 8.43 -3.26
N SER A 2 -21.18 7.17 -3.48
CA SER A 2 -21.87 5.99 -2.92
C SER A 2 -21.26 5.65 -1.55
N MET A 3 -21.98 5.94 -0.45
CA MET A 3 -21.52 5.60 0.91
C MET A 3 -21.24 4.09 1.07
N ARG A 4 -21.92 3.24 0.29
CA ARG A 4 -21.72 1.79 0.30
C ARG A 4 -20.37 1.39 -0.28
N PHE A 5 -19.98 1.97 -1.41
CA PHE A 5 -18.69 1.67 -2.05
C PHE A 5 -17.53 2.18 -1.20
N ASN A 6 -17.64 3.38 -0.64
CA ASN A 6 -16.58 3.94 0.21
C ASN A 6 -16.31 3.11 1.48
N ARG A 7 -17.38 2.64 2.15
CA ARG A 7 -17.25 1.73 3.30
C ARG A 7 -16.62 0.40 2.91
N TRP A 8 -17.03 -0.16 1.77
CA TRP A 8 -16.48 -1.40 1.27
C TRP A 8 -14.99 -1.26 0.92
N ALA A 9 -14.61 -0.19 0.21
CA ALA A 9 -13.23 0.05 -0.18
C ALA A 9 -12.31 0.32 1.02
N SER A 10 -12.79 1.04 2.03
CA SER A 10 -12.02 1.27 3.27
C SER A 10 -11.73 -0.04 4.00
N LYS A 11 -12.75 -0.91 4.12
CA LYS A 11 -12.59 -2.23 4.71
C LYS A 11 -11.65 -3.13 3.89
N TRP A 12 -11.78 -3.09 2.57
CA TRP A 12 -10.89 -3.84 1.67
C TRP A 12 -9.42 -3.43 1.85
N ILE A 13 -9.15 -2.13 1.97
CA ILE A 13 -7.80 -1.59 2.23
C ILE A 13 -7.25 -2.14 3.56
N GLU A 14 -8.03 -2.11 4.64
CA GLU A 14 -7.63 -2.62 5.96
C GLU A 14 -7.35 -4.13 5.96
N GLU A 15 -8.13 -4.91 5.20
CA GLU A 15 -8.00 -6.37 5.15
C GLU A 15 -6.87 -6.85 4.21
N ASN A 16 -6.57 -6.10 3.14
CA ASN A 16 -5.64 -6.53 2.09
C ASN A 16 -4.27 -5.84 2.12
N ILE A 17 -4.14 -4.70 2.82
CA ILE A 17 -2.88 -3.96 2.94
C ILE A 17 -2.35 -4.10 4.37
N LEU A 18 -1.68 -5.23 4.64
CA LEU A 18 -1.12 -5.51 5.95
C LEU A 18 0.13 -4.65 6.25
N PRO A 19 0.29 -4.12 7.48
CA PRO A 19 1.49 -3.40 7.91
C PRO A 19 2.76 -4.27 7.77
N GLY A 20 3.83 -3.70 7.20
CA GLY A 20 5.13 -4.36 7.04
C GLY A 20 5.16 -5.51 6.02
N ALA A 21 4.06 -5.77 5.30
CA ALA A 21 3.96 -6.83 4.29
C ALA A 21 4.43 -6.36 2.90
N ASN A 22 5.51 -5.59 2.82
CA ASN A 22 6.20 -5.36 1.56
C ASN A 22 7.29 -6.42 1.40
N SER A 23 6.88 -7.67 1.16
CA SER A 23 7.80 -8.78 0.85
C SER A 23 8.49 -8.62 -0.50
N ASP A 24 7.97 -7.71 -1.30
CA ASP A 24 8.22 -7.66 -2.72
C ASP A 24 9.19 -6.51 -3.01
N ILE A 25 10.15 -6.79 -3.89
CA ILE A 25 11.17 -5.86 -4.44
C ILE A 25 10.49 -4.76 -5.30
N GLU A 26 9.16 -4.63 -5.24
CA GLU A 26 8.36 -3.70 -6.01
C GLU A 26 8.27 -2.33 -5.32
N THR A 27 8.24 -1.25 -6.11
CA THR A 27 8.06 0.09 -5.55
C THR A 27 6.63 0.25 -5.02
N TYR A 28 6.44 1.13 -4.02
CA TYR A 28 5.11 1.43 -3.50
C TYR A 28 4.09 1.84 -4.58
N GLU A 29 4.55 2.53 -5.63
CA GLU A 29 3.69 2.88 -6.77
C GLU A 29 3.26 1.67 -7.60
N ALA A 30 4.16 0.70 -7.83
CA ALA A 30 3.85 -0.52 -8.56
C ALA A 30 2.85 -1.37 -7.77
N ARG A 31 3.09 -1.54 -6.47
CA ARG A 31 2.18 -2.22 -5.55
C ARG A 31 0.80 -1.56 -5.49
N ALA A 32 0.76 -0.23 -5.37
CA ALA A 32 -0.50 0.51 -5.36
C ALA A 32 -1.30 0.32 -6.66
N LYS A 33 -0.64 0.34 -7.84
CA LYS A 33 -1.31 0.08 -9.13
C LYS A 33 -1.91 -1.33 -9.21
N ARG A 34 -1.17 -2.34 -8.74
CA ARG A 34 -1.65 -3.72 -8.69
C ARG A 34 -2.86 -3.86 -7.77
N LEU A 35 -2.77 -3.34 -6.55
CA LEU A 35 -3.85 -3.36 -5.56
C LEU A 35 -5.10 -2.61 -6.02
N ILE A 36 -4.94 -1.49 -6.74
CA ILE A 36 -6.07 -0.83 -7.40
C ILE A 36 -6.73 -1.80 -8.40
N GLY A 37 -5.97 -2.51 -9.23
CA GLY A 37 -6.52 -3.50 -10.15
C GLY A 37 -7.33 -4.59 -9.45
N GLU A 38 -6.78 -5.17 -8.38
CA GLU A 38 -7.40 -6.22 -7.56
C GLU A 38 -8.70 -5.73 -6.89
N MET A 39 -8.65 -4.58 -6.22
CA MET A 39 -9.82 -3.96 -5.60
C MET A 39 -10.95 -3.73 -6.61
N TYR A 40 -10.64 -3.31 -7.84
CA TYR A 40 -11.65 -3.11 -8.88
C TYR A 40 -12.25 -4.42 -9.40
N ALA A 41 -11.45 -5.49 -9.48
CA ALA A 41 -11.96 -6.81 -9.84
C ALA A 41 -12.94 -7.32 -8.77
N GLU A 42 -12.56 -7.24 -7.50
CA GLU A 42 -13.42 -7.66 -6.38
C GLU A 42 -14.68 -6.79 -6.24
N ALA A 43 -14.57 -5.48 -6.50
CA ALA A 43 -15.72 -4.59 -6.52
C ALA A 43 -16.73 -4.98 -7.60
N ALA A 44 -16.26 -5.41 -8.78
CA ALA A 44 -17.13 -5.92 -9.83
C ALA A 44 -17.83 -7.22 -9.42
N GLU A 45 -17.13 -8.13 -8.73
CA GLU A 45 -17.73 -9.35 -8.16
C GLU A 45 -18.77 -9.04 -7.07
N ALA A 46 -18.52 -8.01 -6.25
CA ALA A 46 -19.43 -7.47 -5.26
C ALA A 46 -20.63 -6.68 -5.86
N LYS A 47 -20.75 -6.68 -7.19
CA LYS A 47 -21.84 -6.06 -7.98
C LYS A 47 -21.91 -4.54 -7.82
N PHE A 48 -20.78 -3.87 -7.58
CA PHE A 48 -20.71 -2.42 -7.68
C PHE A 48 -20.81 -1.99 -9.14
N LYS A 49 -21.47 -0.86 -9.40
CA LYS A 49 -21.62 -0.36 -10.76
C LYS A 49 -20.37 0.39 -11.17
N LYS A 50 -19.99 0.28 -12.45
CA LYS A 50 -18.83 0.97 -13.03
C LYS A 50 -18.81 2.48 -12.75
N PHE A 51 -19.98 3.14 -12.71
CA PHE A 51 -20.03 4.58 -12.41
C PHE A 51 -19.70 4.89 -10.95
N GLU A 52 -20.11 4.05 -10.00
CA GLU A 52 -19.79 4.21 -8.57
C GLU A 52 -18.29 4.07 -8.35
N MET A 53 -17.67 3.12 -9.06
CA MET A 53 -16.24 2.84 -8.99
C MET A 53 -15.40 3.93 -9.69
N LYS A 54 -15.91 4.50 -10.79
CA LYS A 54 -15.21 5.55 -11.55
C LYS A 54 -15.25 6.90 -10.81
N GLU A 55 -16.37 7.25 -10.19
CA GLU A 55 -16.48 8.48 -9.37
C GLU A 55 -15.49 8.51 -8.21
N GLU A 56 -15.16 7.35 -7.64
CA GLU A 56 -14.33 7.24 -6.45
C GLU A 56 -12.88 6.82 -6.77
N GLN A 57 -12.55 6.55 -8.04
CA GLN A 57 -11.21 6.14 -8.48
C GLN A 57 -10.13 7.14 -8.08
N ASP A 58 -10.38 8.41 -8.39
CA ASP A 58 -9.43 9.49 -8.13
C ASP A 58 -9.21 9.71 -6.62
N ARG A 59 -10.16 9.30 -5.78
CA ARG A 59 -10.04 9.37 -4.32
C ARG A 59 -9.35 8.14 -3.72
N LEU A 60 -9.57 6.97 -4.28
CA LEU A 60 -9.02 5.72 -3.75
C LEU A 60 -7.54 5.56 -4.08
N ALA A 61 -7.08 6.03 -5.24
CA ALA A 61 -5.68 5.97 -5.63
C ALA A 61 -4.71 6.54 -4.58
N PRO A 62 -4.88 7.77 -4.07
CA PRO A 62 -4.00 8.30 -3.03
C PRO A 62 -4.17 7.60 -1.67
N MET A 63 -5.35 7.04 -1.36
CA MET A 63 -5.57 6.29 -0.12
C MET A 63 -4.82 4.95 -0.12
N ILE A 64 -4.87 4.21 -1.22
CA ILE A 64 -4.13 2.96 -1.40
C ILE A 64 -2.63 3.23 -1.39
N LEU A 65 -2.17 4.26 -2.11
CA LEU A 65 -0.76 4.63 -2.09
C LEU A 65 -0.30 4.97 -0.67
N ARG A 66 -1.09 5.75 0.07
CA ARG A 66 -0.78 6.07 1.47
C ARG A 66 -0.71 4.82 2.32
N ALA A 67 -1.70 3.93 2.25
CA ALA A 67 -1.72 2.70 3.04
C ALA A 67 -0.50 1.82 2.74
N VAL A 68 -0.09 1.75 1.46
CA VAL A 68 1.11 1.01 1.03
C VAL A 68 2.40 1.69 1.47
N SER A 69 2.44 3.02 1.56
CA SER A 69 3.63 3.78 2.01
C SER A 69 3.74 3.94 3.53
N ASP A 70 2.62 3.81 4.25
CA ASP A 70 2.49 3.95 5.72
C ASP A 70 2.61 2.59 6.41
N THR A 71 2.70 1.49 5.65
CA THR A 71 3.35 0.31 6.17
C THR A 71 4.74 0.75 6.57
N GLN A 72 5.03 0.77 7.87
CA GLN A 72 6.40 0.91 8.37
C GLN A 72 7.21 -0.23 7.75
N ASP A 73 7.76 -0.01 6.56
CA ASP A 73 8.90 -0.74 6.09
C ASP A 73 9.94 -0.44 7.16
N PHE A 74 10.19 -1.42 8.02
CA PHE A 74 11.44 -1.47 8.75
C PHE A 74 12.49 -1.43 7.65
N ASP A 75 13.00 -0.23 7.39
CA ASP A 75 13.86 0.06 6.26
C ASP A 75 15.19 -0.65 6.55
N TYR A 76 15.24 -1.92 6.15
CA TYR A 76 16.33 -2.84 6.45
C TYR A 76 17.62 -2.30 5.83
N ASP A 77 17.51 -1.58 4.71
CA ASP A 77 18.64 -0.89 4.09
C ASP A 77 19.13 0.27 4.96
N VAL A 78 18.24 1.07 5.57
CA VAL A 78 18.63 2.09 6.56
C VAL A 78 19.21 1.45 7.83
N TYR A 79 18.65 0.35 8.31
CA TYR A 79 19.21 -0.39 9.45
C TYR A 79 20.60 -0.96 9.13
N LYS A 80 20.77 -1.56 7.95
CA LYS A 80 22.04 -2.10 7.46
C LYS A 80 23.07 -0.99 7.23
N LEU A 81 22.67 0.15 6.68
CA LEU A 81 23.54 1.32 6.54
C LEU A 81 24.01 1.84 7.90
N LYS A 82 23.11 1.92 8.89
CA LYS A 82 23.50 2.31 10.26
C LYS A 82 24.41 1.27 10.91
N PHE A 83 24.19 -0.02 10.67
CA PHE A 83 25.03 -1.10 11.18
C PHE A 83 26.44 -1.06 10.54
N LEU A 84 26.52 -0.96 9.22
CA LEU A 84 27.79 -0.86 8.50
C LEU A 84 28.57 0.40 8.86
N LEU A 85 27.88 1.53 9.02
CA LEU A 85 28.51 2.78 9.48
C LEU A 85 29.02 2.66 10.92
N ALA A 86 28.30 1.93 11.79
CA ALA A 86 28.76 1.68 13.15
C ALA A 86 29.96 0.74 13.17
N GLU A 87 29.99 -0.29 12.31
CA GLU A 87 31.13 -1.21 12.13
C GLU A 87 32.37 -0.48 11.59
N GLU A 88 32.22 0.41 10.60
CA GLU A 88 33.33 1.26 10.10
C GLU A 88 33.88 2.25 11.14
N LEU A 89 33.07 2.66 12.12
CA LEU A 89 33.49 3.57 13.19
C LEU A 89 34.10 2.85 14.41
N GLU A 90 33.88 1.53 14.54
CA GLU A 90 34.39 0.72 15.66
C GLU A 90 35.80 0.16 15.39
N ASP A 91 36.22 0.04 14.12
CA ASP A 91 37.59 -0.35 13.70
C ASP A 91 38.60 0.83 13.67
N GLY A 92 38.20 1.99 14.21
CA GLY A 92 38.96 3.25 14.18
C GLY A 92 39.61 3.67 15.51
N ASP A 93 40.05 2.72 16.34
CA ASP A 93 40.91 2.96 17.53
C ASP A 93 42.28 2.26 17.39
#